data_AF-A0A834AHE2-F1
#
_entry.id   AF-A0A834AHE2-F1
#
_cell.length_a   1.000
_cell.length_b   1.000
_cell.length_c   1.000
_cell.angle_alpha   90.00
_cell.angle_beta   90.00
_cell.angle_gamma   90.00
#
_symmetry.space_group_name_H-M   'P 1'
#
loop_
_entity.id
_entity.type
_entity.pdbx_description
1 polymer ?
#
loop_
_entity_poly.entity_id
_entity_poly.type
_entity_poly.pdbx_seq_one_letter_code
_entity_poly.pdbx_strand_id
1 'polypeptide(L)'
;MNSGRPETMENLPALYTIFQGEVAMVTDYGAFIKIPGCRKQGLVHRTHMSSCRVDKPSEIVDVGDKVWVKLIGREMKNDRIKVSLSMKVVNQGTGKDLDPNNVIIE
;
A
#
# COMPACT_ATOMS: atom_id res chain seq x y z
N MET A 1 32.19 4.24 -4.04
CA MET A 1 30.93 4.84 -3.56
C MET A 1 29.76 4.04 -4.13
N ASN A 2 28.76 3.78 -3.28
CA ASN A 2 27.50 3.05 -3.49
C ASN A 2 27.58 1.61 -4.00
N SER A 3 27.80 0.70 -3.04
CA SER A 3 27.47 -0.71 -3.11
C SER A 3 26.05 -0.89 -3.66
N GLY A 4 25.95 -1.50 -4.85
CA GLY A 4 24.70 -1.99 -5.39
C GLY A 4 24.05 -2.91 -4.38
N ARG A 5 22.90 -2.50 -3.83
CA ARG A 5 22.09 -3.40 -3.01
C ARG A 5 21.63 -4.55 -3.92
N PRO A 6 21.85 -5.82 -3.53
CA PRO A 6 21.36 -6.94 -4.33
C PRO A 6 19.84 -6.84 -4.43
N GLU A 7 19.35 -6.69 -5.65
CA GLU A 7 17.94 -6.62 -6.07
C GLU A 7 17.19 -7.97 -5.91
N THR A 8 17.67 -8.83 -5.01
CA THR A 8 17.16 -10.18 -4.76
C THR A 8 17.10 -10.45 -3.26
N MET A 9 16.14 -9.83 -2.59
CA MET A 9 15.54 -10.30 -1.35
C MET A 9 14.21 -9.59 -1.24
N GLU A 10 13.23 -10.25 -0.65
CA GLU A 10 11.86 -9.80 -0.47
C GLU A 10 11.82 -8.59 0.47
N ASN A 11 12.32 -7.44 -0.01
CA ASN A 11 12.51 -6.21 0.76
C ASN A 11 11.18 -5.52 0.93
N LEU A 12 10.22 -6.19 1.55
CA LEU A 12 9.00 -5.57 2.00
C LEU A 12 9.34 -4.55 3.09
N PRO A 13 8.70 -3.37 3.06
CA PRO A 13 8.87 -2.41 4.13
C PRO A 13 8.40 -3.01 5.46
N ALA A 14 8.90 -2.47 6.58
CA ALA A 14 8.47 -2.89 7.90
C ALA A 14 6.97 -2.63 8.07
N LEU A 15 6.33 -3.41 8.95
CA LEU A 15 4.94 -3.18 9.33
C LEU A 15 4.76 -1.72 9.81
N TYR A 16 3.65 -1.10 9.42
CA TYR A 16 3.29 0.30 9.69
C TYR A 16 4.17 1.36 9.02
N THR A 17 5.07 0.95 8.13
CA THR A 17 5.84 1.90 7.32
C THR A 17 4.93 2.59 6.31
N ILE A 18 5.10 3.90 6.19
CA ILE A 18 4.44 4.73 5.19
C ILE A 18 5.42 4.98 4.04
N PHE A 19 4.92 4.83 2.81
CA PHE A 19 5.69 5.11 1.60
C PHE A 19 4.76 5.56 0.47
N GLN A 20 5.35 6.17 -0.55
CA GLN A 20 4.65 6.50 -1.78
C GLN A 20 4.78 5.34 -2.76
N GLY A 21 3.65 4.82 -3.24
CA GLY A 21 3.59 3.77 -4.25
C GLY A 21 2.86 4.23 -5.50
N GLU A 22 2.91 3.40 -6.55
CA GLU A 22 2.22 3.67 -7.83
C GLU A 22 1.09 2.67 -8.04
N VAL A 23 -0.09 3.14 -8.41
CA VAL A 23 -1.23 2.28 -8.74
C VAL A 23 -0.92 1.50 -10.02
N ALA A 24 -0.84 0.19 -9.92
CA ALA A 24 -0.58 -0.69 -11.06
C ALA A 24 -1.85 -1.23 -11.70
N MET A 25 -2.88 -1.46 -10.89
CA MET A 25 -4.15 -2.01 -11.34
C MET A 25 -5.25 -1.62 -10.35
N VAL A 26 -6.43 -1.34 -10.87
CA VAL A 26 -7.65 -1.11 -10.07
C VAL A 26 -8.62 -2.24 -10.34
N THR A 27 -9.28 -2.75 -9.30
CA THR A 27 -10.30 -3.81 -9.35
C THR A 27 -11.54 -3.36 -8.59
N ASP A 28 -12.66 -4.09 -8.70
CA ASP A 28 -13.90 -3.74 -8.01
C ASP A 28 -13.79 -3.77 -6.47
N TYR A 29 -12.83 -4.51 -5.93
CA TYR A 29 -12.63 -4.67 -4.50
C TYR A 29 -11.45 -3.87 -3.95
N GLY A 30 -10.63 -3.23 -4.80
CA GLY A 30 -9.47 -2.47 -4.34
C GLY A 30 -8.51 -2.04 -5.45
N ALA A 31 -7.29 -1.69 -5.06
CA ALA A 31 -6.23 -1.30 -5.97
C ALA A 31 -4.89 -1.97 -5.60
N PHE A 32 -4.16 -2.43 -6.61
CA PHE A 32 -2.82 -2.96 -6.47
C PHE A 32 -1.80 -1.85 -6.63
N ILE A 33 -0.97 -1.67 -5.62
CA ILE A 33 0.05 -0.62 -5.53
C ILE A 33 1.44 -1.27 -5.65
N LYS A 34 2.25 -0.78 -6.59
CA LYS A 34 3.67 -1.08 -6.68
C LYS A 34 4.38 -0.47 -5.49
N ILE A 35 5.11 -1.31 -4.76
CA ILE A 35 5.94 -0.89 -3.64
C ILE A 35 7.34 -0.59 -4.19
N PRO A 36 7.89 0.61 -3.96
CA PRO A 36 9.20 0.98 -4.50
C PRO A 36 10.29 0.04 -3.95
N GLY A 37 11.08 -0.54 -4.84
CA GLY A 37 12.14 -1.49 -4.46
C GLY A 37 11.66 -2.92 -4.17
N CYS A 38 10.36 -3.22 -4.33
CA CYS A 38 9.82 -4.57 -4.23
C CYS A 38 9.31 -5.09 -5.59
N ARG A 39 9.51 -6.38 -5.85
CA ARG A 39 8.87 -7.07 -6.99
C ARG A 39 7.39 -7.41 -6.74
N LYS A 40 6.95 -7.40 -5.49
CA LYS A 40 5.56 -7.71 -5.09
C LYS A 40 4.75 -6.43 -5.00
N GLN A 41 3.47 -6.53 -5.37
CA GLN A 41 2.49 -5.46 -5.20
C GLN A 41 1.75 -5.65 -3.88
N GLY A 42 1.36 -4.55 -3.25
CA GLY A 42 0.42 -4.56 -2.14
C GLY A 42 -1.00 -4.24 -2.61
N LEU A 43 -1.98 -4.75 -1.88
CA LEU A 43 -3.40 -4.52 -2.15
C LEU A 43 -3.93 -3.51 -1.14
N VAL A 44 -4.53 -2.43 -1.63
CA VAL A 44 -5.42 -1.58 -0.85
C VAL A 44 -6.84 -2.06 -1.09
N HIS A 45 -7.48 -2.64 -0.08
CA HIS A 45 -8.89 -3.01 -0.16
C HIS A 45 -9.77 -1.76 -0.14
N ARG A 46 -10.95 -1.79 -0.76
CA ARG A 46 -11.88 -0.63 -0.85
C ARG A 46 -12.20 0.03 0.50
N THR A 47 -12.24 -0.76 1.59
CA THR A 47 -12.48 -0.29 2.97
C THR A 47 -11.31 0.48 3.59
N HIS A 48 -10.15 0.44 2.93
CA HIS A 48 -8.92 1.12 3.31
C HIS A 48 -8.50 2.20 2.31
N MET A 49 -9.29 2.44 1.25
CA MET A 49 -9.02 3.48 0.25
C MET A 49 -9.40 4.87 0.76
N SER A 50 -10.52 4.98 1.47
CA SER A 50 -11.02 6.25 2.01
C SER A 50 -11.78 6.03 3.32
N SER A 51 -11.92 7.10 4.11
CA SER A 51 -12.81 7.13 5.27
C SER A 51 -14.27 7.30 4.88
N CYS A 52 -14.54 7.79 3.67
CA CYS A 52 -15.88 7.87 3.10
C CYS A 52 -16.26 6.55 2.41
N ARG A 53 -17.56 6.31 2.25
CA ARG A 53 -18.04 5.15 1.47
C ARG A 53 -17.53 5.26 0.02
N VAL A 54 -16.84 4.20 -0.42
CA VAL A 54 -16.35 4.05 -1.79
C VAL A 54 -17.21 3.00 -2.48
N ASP A 55 -17.97 3.39 -3.49
CA ASP A 55 -18.74 2.46 -4.32
C ASP A 55 -17.86 1.84 -5.42
N LYS A 56 -16.97 2.63 -6.05
CA LYS A 56 -16.00 2.13 -7.04
C LYS A 56 -14.58 2.62 -6.74
N PRO A 57 -13.61 1.71 -6.57
CA PRO A 57 -12.19 2.06 -6.41
C PRO A 57 -11.63 2.97 -7.52
N SER A 58 -12.14 2.83 -8.75
CA SER A 58 -11.75 3.64 -9.91
C SER A 58 -12.18 5.11 -9.83
N GLU A 59 -13.04 5.48 -8.89
CA GLU A 59 -13.40 6.89 -8.64
C GLU A 59 -12.40 7.59 -7.72
N ILE A 60 -11.54 6.82 -7.03
CA ILE A 60 -10.59 7.32 -6.04
C ILE A 60 -9.18 7.38 -6.62
N VAL A 61 -8.81 6.43 -7.47
CA VAL A 61 -7.48 6.31 -8.06
C VAL A 61 -7.52 5.79 -9.49
N ASP A 62 -6.57 6.24 -10.29
CA ASP A 62 -6.31 5.75 -11.63
C ASP A 62 -5.00 4.96 -11.72
N VAL A 63 -4.88 4.12 -12.75
CA VAL A 63 -3.62 3.39 -13.02
C VAL A 63 -2.52 4.39 -13.38
N GLY A 64 -1.39 4.30 -12.68
CA GLY A 64 -0.26 5.22 -12.79
C GLY A 64 -0.21 6.29 -11.69
N ASP A 65 -1.26 6.42 -10.88
CA ASP A 65 -1.28 7.42 -9.81
C ASP A 65 -0.26 7.13 -8.71
N LYS A 66 0.32 8.21 -8.17
CA LYS A 66 1.19 8.15 -6.99
C LYS A 66 0.39 8.38 -5.74
N VAL A 67 0.30 7.37 -4.88
CA VAL A 67 -0.49 7.41 -3.65
C VAL A 67 0.37 7.11 -2.43
N TRP A 68 0.03 7.72 -1.31
CA TRP A 68 0.64 7.43 -0.02
C TRP A 68 -0.09 6.28 0.67
N VAL A 69 0.66 5.28 1.11
CA VAL A 69 0.10 4.08 1.72
C VAL A 69 0.89 3.68 2.95
N LYS A 70 0.18 3.13 3.94
CA LYS A 70 0.75 2.47 5.13
C LYS A 70 0.66 0.96 4.95
N LEU A 71 1.74 0.23 5.24
CA LEU A 71 1.69 -1.23 5.30
C LEU A 71 1.00 -1.66 6.59
N ILE A 72 -0.19 -2.25 6.48
CA ILE A 72 -1.01 -2.64 7.65
C ILE A 72 -0.95 -4.14 7.93
N GLY A 73 -0.50 -4.94 6.96
CA GLY A 73 -0.41 -6.38 7.12
C GLY A 73 0.49 -7.03 6.09
N ARG A 74 1.12 -8.13 6.49
CA ARG A 74 1.84 -9.02 5.58
C ARG A 74 1.59 -10.45 6.03
N GLU A 75 1.16 -11.28 5.09
CA GLU A 75 0.91 -12.70 5.33
C GLU A 75 1.69 -13.51 4.32
N MET A 76 2.40 -14.54 4.78
CA MET A 76 3.10 -15.48 3.93
C MET A 76 2.43 -16.84 4.05
N LYS A 77 1.83 -17.32 2.96
CA LYS A 77 1.17 -18.63 2.90
C LYS A 77 1.50 -19.33 1.60
N ASN A 78 2.08 -20.54 1.67
CA ASN A 78 2.39 -21.39 0.52
C ASN A 78 3.14 -20.61 -0.59
N ASP A 79 4.26 -19.98 -0.24
CA ASP A 79 5.09 -19.13 -1.13
C ASP A 79 4.41 -17.88 -1.71
N ARG A 80 3.16 -17.62 -1.33
CA ARG A 80 2.44 -16.40 -1.68
C ARG A 80 2.52 -15.41 -0.54
N ILE A 81 3.09 -14.25 -0.83
CA ILE A 81 3.05 -13.09 0.04
C ILE A 81 1.84 -12.25 -0.33
N LYS A 82 0.97 -12.01 0.65
CA LYS A 82 -0.05 -10.98 0.60
C LYS A 82 0.42 -9.77 1.39
N VAL A 83 0.34 -8.60 0.78
CA VAL A 83 0.67 -7.34 1.45
C VAL A 83 -0.59 -6.49 1.47
N SER A 84 -1.04 -6.15 2.67
CA SER A 84 -2.22 -5.32 2.90
C SER A 84 -1.76 -3.88 3.15
N LEU A 85 -2.33 -2.95 2.40
CA LEU A 85 -2.01 -1.54 2.44
C LEU A 85 -3.25 -0.70 2.78
N SER A 86 -3.03 0.47 3.36
CA SER A 86 -4.08 1.43 3.68
C SER A 86 -3.75 2.83 3.21
N MET A 87 -4.68 3.46 2.49
CA MET A 87 -4.60 4.86 2.07
C MET A 87 -5.31 5.79 3.05
N LYS A 88 -6.41 5.34 3.67
CA LYS A 88 -7.24 6.19 4.57
C LYS A 88 -6.51 6.67 5.83
N VAL A 89 -5.49 5.93 6.27
CA VAL A 89 -4.68 6.26 7.47
C VAL A 89 -3.47 7.13 7.14
N VAL A 90 -3.33 7.57 5.89
CA VAL A 90 -2.20 8.41 5.47
C VAL A 90 -2.74 9.62 4.72
N ASN A 91 -2.23 10.80 5.08
CA ASN A 91 -2.55 12.01 4.35
C ASN A 91 -1.93 11.95 2.94
N GLN A 92 -2.77 11.99 1.90
CA GLN A 92 -2.31 11.88 0.50
C GLN A 92 -1.54 13.11 -0.01
N GLY A 93 -1.63 14.26 0.67
CA GLY A 93 -0.86 15.46 0.33
C GLY A 93 0.52 15.49 0.99
N THR A 94 0.63 15.03 2.24
CA THR A 94 1.84 15.20 3.05
C THR A 94 2.56 13.89 3.41
N GLY A 95 1.94 12.74 3.20
CA GLY A 95 2.45 11.44 3.66
C GLY A 95 2.44 11.27 5.18
N LYS A 96 1.73 12.13 5.92
CA LYS A 96 1.67 12.06 7.38
C LYS A 96 0.80 10.88 7.83
N ASP A 97 1.25 10.16 8.87
CA ASP A 97 0.45 9.14 9.54
C ASP A 97 -0.75 9.78 10.26
N LEU A 98 -1.96 9.38 9.89
CA LEU A 98 -3.21 9.80 10.53
C LEU A 98 -3.65 8.81 11.62
N ASP A 99 -3.01 7.64 11.72
CA ASP A 99 -3.31 6.60 12.70
C ASP A 99 -2.03 6.09 13.38
N PRO A 100 -1.30 6.93 14.13
CA PRO A 100 -0.01 6.57 14.73
C PRO A 100 -0.11 5.46 15.78
N ASN A 101 -1.30 5.30 16.39
CA ASN A 101 -1.58 4.27 17.38
C ASN A 101 -2.23 3.02 16.78
N ASN A 102 -2.40 2.96 15.45
CA ASN A 102 -2.90 1.79 14.75
C ASN A 102 -4.31 1.33 15.22
N VAL A 103 -5.20 2.27 15.57
CA VAL A 103 -6.54 1.96 16.09
C VAL A 103 -7.53 1.71 14.94
N ILE A 104 -7.32 2.35 13.80
CA ILE A 104 -8.23 2.26 12.64
C ILE A 104 -7.97 0.99 11.82
N ILE A 105 -6.81 0.35 12.02
CA ILE A 105 -6.35 -0.82 11.27
C ILE A 105 -6.73 -2.16 11.92
N GLU A 106 -7.50 -2.16 13.02
CA GLU A 106 -8.14 -3.36 13.61
C GLU A 106 -9.26 -3.95 12.73
#